data_AF-A0AAD9XY46-F1
#
_entry.id   AF-A0AAD9XY46-F1
#
_cell.length_a   1.000
_cell.length_b   1.000
_cell.length_c   1.000
_cell.angle_alpha   90.00
_cell.angle_beta   90.00
_cell.angle_gamma   90.00
#
_symmetry.space_group_name_H-M   'P 1'
#
loop_
_entity.id
_entity.type
_entity.pdbx_description
1 polymer ?
#
loop_
_entity_poly.entity_id
_entity_poly.type
_entity_poly.pdbx_seq_one_letter_code
_entity_poly.pdbx_strand_id
1 'polypeptide(L)' 'LDIGTGTGIWPIQFGDEHPEAEVIVGNDLSPIQPDWVPPNVKLIIDDVELDWMEPEKYDYIHVTYTGVVVWVIGRRLIS' A
#
# COMPACT_ATOMS: atom_id res chain seq x y z
N LEU A 1 4.06 2.78 -0.92
CA LEU A 1 2.83 2.33 -0.24
C LEU A 1 1.65 2.54 -1.18
N ASP A 2 0.85 1.51 -1.41
CA ASP A 2 -0.44 1.59 -2.10
C ASP A 2 -1.56 1.27 -1.11
N ILE A 3 -2.44 2.24 -0.88
CA ILE A 3 -3.56 2.13 0.06
C ILE A 3 -4.83 1.75 -0.68
N GLY A 4 -5.55 0.74 -0.18
CA GLY A 4 -6.74 0.21 -0.84
C GLY A 4 -6.40 -0.56 -2.12
N THR A 5 -5.31 -1.32 -2.07
CA THR A 5 -4.73 -1.97 -3.26
C THR A 5 -5.68 -2.97 -3.94
N GLY A 6 -6.72 -3.42 -3.24
CA GLY A 6 -7.68 -4.40 -3.72
C GLY A 6 -6.97 -5.69 -4.12
N THR A 7 -7.02 -6.02 -5.41
CA THR A 7 -6.40 -7.23 -5.97
C THR A 7 -4.87 -7.20 -5.99
N GLY A 8 -4.23 -6.07 -5.68
CA GLY A 8 -2.77 -5.96 -5.67
C GLY A 8 -2.12 -5.76 -7.04
N ILE A 9 -2.91 -5.49 -8.09
CA ILE A 9 -2.38 -5.31 -9.46
C ILE A 9 -1.37 -4.15 -9.53
N TRP A 10 -1.71 -3.01 -8.93
CA TRP A 10 -0.86 -1.82 -8.98
C TRP A 10 0.51 -2.03 -8.33
N PRO A 11 0.64 -2.50 -7.07
CA PRO A 11 1.94 -2.68 -6.43
C PRO A 11 2.76 -3.77 -7.11
N ILE A 12 2.12 -4.79 -7.70
CA ILE A 12 2.82 -5.82 -8.50
C ILE A 12 3.45 -5.18 -9.75
N GLN A 13 2.66 -4.47 -10.55
CA GLN A 13 3.16 -3.82 -11.78
C GLN A 13 4.23 -2.77 -11.46
N PHE A 14 4.01 -1.97 -10.41
CA PHE A 14 4.96 -0.98 -9.97
C PHE A 14 6.27 -1.62 -9.47
N GLY A 15 6.20 -2.78 -8.81
CA GLY A 15 7.38 -3.53 -8.37
C GLY A 15 8.17 -4.14 -9.51
N ASP A 16 7.49 -4.62 -10.55
CA ASP A 16 8.13 -5.12 -11.77
C ASP A 16 8.84 -3.98 -12.55
N GLU A 17 8.24 -2.78 -12.58
CA GLU A 17 8.80 -1.61 -13.26
C GLU A 17 9.95 -0.95 -12.48
N HIS A 18 9.96 -1.09 -11.15
CA HIS A 18 10.92 -0.47 -10.24
C HIS A 18 11.67 -1.51 -9.39
N PRO A 19 12.53 -2.36 -10.00
CA PRO A 19 13.33 -3.33 -9.26
C PRO A 19 14.33 -2.69 -8.29
N GLU A 20 14.63 -1.40 -8.44
CA GLU A 20 15.46 -0.61 -7.52
C GLU A 20 14.75 -0.23 -6.23
N ALA A 21 13.42 -0.31 -6.18
CA ALA A 21 12.66 -0.02 -4.95
C ALA A 21 12.94 -1.10 -3.91
N GLU A 22 13.34 -0.68 -2.71
CA GLU A 22 13.64 -1.61 -1.61
C GLU A 22 12.41 -2.43 -1.22
N VAL A 23 11.26 -1.77 -1.09
CA VAL A 23 10.00 -2.43 -0.80
C VAL A 23 8.80 -1.61 -1.30
N ILE A 24 7.85 -2.30 -1.92
CA ILE A 24 6.55 -1.76 -2.27
C ILE A 24 5.49 -2.51 -1.45
N VAL A 25 4.82 -1.76 -0.59
CA VAL A 25 3.76 -2.29 0.27
C VAL A 25 2.41 -1.97 -0.35
N GLY A 26 1.63 -3.00 -0.67
CA GLY A 26 0.20 -2.89 -0.96
C GLY A 26 -0.61 -3.24 0.27
N ASN A 27 -1.51 -2.35 0.68
CA ASN A 27 -2.36 -2.51 1.84
C ASN A 27 -3.83 -2.58 1.41
N ASP A 28 -4.57 -3.56 1.93
CA ASP A 28 -6.03 -3.61 1.85
C ASP A 28 -6.62 -4.28 3.09
N LEU A 29 -7.86 -3.95 3.45
CA LEU A 29 -8.56 -4.62 4.55
C LEU A 29 -8.98 -6.05 4.19
N SER A 30 -9.13 -6.34 2.90
CA SER A 30 -9.66 -7.60 2.39
C SER A 30 -8.54 -8.54 1.97
N PRO A 31 -8.56 -9.82 2.36
CA PRO A 31 -7.56 -10.82 1.93
C PRO A 31 -7.87 -11.38 0.53
N ILE A 32 -7.85 -10.52 -0.50
CA ILE A 32 -8.21 -10.88 -1.89
C ILE A 32 -7.01 -10.92 -2.83
N GLN A 33 -5.80 -10.87 -2.28
CA GLN A 33 -4.55 -10.75 -3.02
C GLN A 33 -4.06 -12.11 -3.54
N PRO A 34 -3.27 -12.12 -4.63
CA PRO A 34 -2.66 -13.35 -5.15
C PRO A 34 -1.58 -13.90 -4.21
N ASP A 35 -1.38 -15.22 -4.26
CA ASP A 35 -0.33 -15.91 -3.48
C ASP A 35 1.09 -15.57 -3.95
N TRP A 36 1.24 -15.14 -5.21
CA TRP A 36 2.52 -14.82 -5.82
C TRP A 36 2.64 -13.32 -6.09
N VAL A 37 3.78 -12.75 -5.68
CA VAL A 37 4.17 -11.37 -5.91
C VAL A 37 5.66 -11.28 -6.23
N PRO A 38 6.13 -10.20 -6.88
CA PRO A 38 7.55 -9.93 -7.04
C PRO A 38 8.30 -9.86 -5.69
N PRO A 39 9.60 -10.15 -5.65
CA PRO A 39 10.37 -10.23 -4.40
C PRO A 39 10.47 -8.90 -3.63
N ASN A 40 10.30 -7.77 -4.32
CA ASN A 40 10.28 -6.42 -3.74
C ASN A 40 8.86 -5.95 -3.37
N VAL A 41 7.84 -6.79 -3.53
CA VAL A 41 6.44 -6.45 -3.24
C VAL A 41 5.98 -7.21 -1.99
N LYS A 42 5.31 -6.49 -1.09
CA LYS A 42 4.65 -7.05 0.08
C LYS A 42 3.19 -6.65 0.08
N LEU A 43 2.31 -7.62 0.27
CA LEU A 43 0.88 -7.36 0.42
C LEU A 43 0.50 -7.62 1.87
N ILE A 44 -0.07 -6.61 2.51
CA ILE A 44 -0.45 -6.65 3.93
C ILE A 44 -1.95 -6.43 4.07
N ILE A 45 -2.51 -7.13 5.04
CA ILE A 45 -3.90 -6.94 5.46
C ILE A 45 -3.87 -6.10 6.73
N ASP A 46 -4.24 -4.83 6.61
CA ASP A 46 -4.22 -3.90 7.74
C ASP A 46 -5.22 -2.76 7.54
N ASP A 47 -5.75 -2.23 8.64
CA ASP A 47 -6.74 -1.15 8.65
C ASP A 47 -6.04 0.21 8.79
N VAL A 48 -5.97 0.93 7.67
CA VAL A 48 -5.30 2.24 7.58
C VAL A 48 -5.99 3.38 8.33
N GLU A 49 -7.19 3.15 8.87
CA GLU A 49 -7.85 4.10 9.77
C GLU A 49 -7.32 4.02 11.21
N LEU A 50 -6.61 2.94 11.55
CA LEU A 50 -5.99 2.77 12.86
C LEU A 50 -4.63 3.45 12.93
N ASP A 51 -4.09 3.55 14.15
CA ASP A 51 -2.77 4.09 14.38
C ASP A 51 -1.71 3.23 13.68
N TRP A 52 -0.87 3.88 12.89
CA TRP A 52 0.21 3.24 12.14
C TRP A 52 1.26 2.72 13.12
N MET A 53 1.45 1.41 13.12
CA MET A 53 2.39 0.72 14.03
C MET A 53 3.84 0.77 13.52
N GLU A 54 4.03 1.02 12.22
CA GLU A 54 5.34 1.07 11.59
C GLU A 54 5.96 2.47 11.72
N PRO A 55 7.20 2.59 12.23
CA PRO A 55 7.90 3.88 12.31
C PRO A 55 8.48 4.33 10.97
N GLU A 56 8.48 3.46 9.96
CA GLU A 56 9.09 3.69 8.66
C GLU A 56 8.25 4.64 7.80
N LYS A 57 8.94 5.52 7.08
CA LYS A 57 8.30 6.48 6.17
C LYS A 57 8.37 5.95 4.76
N TYR A 58 7.30 6.16 4.00
CA TYR A 58 7.25 5.84 2.59
C TYR A 58 7.63 7.05 1.73
N ASP A 59 8.51 6.86 0.75
CA ASP A 59 8.90 7.90 -0.20
C ASP A 59 7.79 8.22 -1.22
N TYR A 60 6.94 7.22 -1.51
CA TYR A 60 5.83 7.32 -2.43
C TYR A 60 4.57 6.67 -1.87
N ILE A 61 3.45 7.39 -1.96
CA ILE A 61 2.13 6.93 -1.52
C ILE A 61 1.15 7.02 -2.70
N HIS A 62 0.59 5.88 -3.06
CA HIS A 62 -0.52 5.72 -3.99
C HIS A 62 -1.79 5.37 -3.20
N VAL A 63 -2.94 5.83 -3.68
CA VAL A 63 -4.24 5.62 -3.02
C VAL A 63 -5.21 5.16 -4.10
N THR A 64 -5.58 3.89 -4.07
CA THR A 64 -6.47 3.27 -5.04
C THR A 64 -7.89 3.25 -4.49
N TYR A 65 -8.80 3.97 -5.15
CA TYR A 65 -10.26 3.98 -4.91
C TYR A 65 -10.70 3.82 -3.44
N THR A 66 -10.06 4.52 -2.52
CA THR A 66 -10.40 4.45 -1.10
C THR A 66 -11.46 5.51 -0.83
N GLY A 67 -12.71 5.10 -0.57
CA GLY A 67 -13.78 5.99 -0.07
C GLY A 67 -13.59 6.42 1.38
N VAL A 68 -12.34 6.39 1.85
CA VAL A 68 -11.91 6.49 3.25
C VAL A 68 -10.95 7.66 3.39
N VAL A 69 -11.10 8.45 4.45
CA VAL A 69 -10.19 9.56 4.76
C VAL A 69 -9.00 9.01 5.53
N VAL A 70 -7.85 8.92 4.88
CA VAL A 70 -6.62 8.43 5.52
C VAL A 70 -5.86 9.58 6.18
N TRP A 71 -5.50 9.38 7.45
CA TRP A 71 -4.62 10.26 8.20
C TRP A 71 -3.18 9.76 8.10
N VAL A 72 -2.45 10.23 7.10
CA VAL A 72 -0.99 10.05 7.09
C VAL A 72 -0.40 11.08 8.05
N ILE A 73 0.39 10.63 9.03
CA ILE A 73 0.93 11.46 10.12
C ILE A 73 1.43 12.81 9.58
N GLY A 74 0.70 13.88 9.91
CA GLY A 74 1.04 15.26 9.57
C GLY A 74 0.33 15.89 8.36
N ARG A 75 -0.42 15.15 7.53
CA ARG A 75 -1.26 15.74 6.46
C ARG A 75 -2.52 14.89 6.22
N ARG A 76 -3.69 15.53 6.36
CA ARG A 76 -4.98 14.96 5.92
C ARG A 76 -4.93 14.83 4.39
N LEU A 77 -4.94 13.60 3.88
CA LEU A 77 -5.22 13.35 2.47
C LEU A 77 -6.74 13.37 2.29
N ILE A 78 -7.23 14.36 1.54
CA ILE A 78 -8.64 14.47 1.17
C ILE A 78 -8.71 13.92 -0.25
N SER A 79 -9.51 12.89 -0.48
CA SER A 79 -9.87 12.39 -1.82
C SER A 79 -10.64 13.44 -2.61
#